data_AF-A0A7Y1XIA2-F1
#
_entry.id   AF-A0A7Y1XIA2-F1
#
_cell.length_a   1.000
_cell.length_b   1.000
_cell.length_c   1.000
_cell.angle_alpha   90.00
_cell.angle_beta   90.00
_cell.angle_gamma   90.00
#
_symmetry.space_group_name_H-M   'P 1'
#
loop_
_entity.id
_entity.type
_entity.pdbx_description
1 polymer ?
#
loop_
_entity_poly.entity_id
_entity_poly.type
_entity_poly.pdbx_seq_one_letter_code
_entity_poly.pdbx_strand_id
1 'polypeptide(L)'
;MPASTLLTIFLLLLAAAFYAGQRRAMHFRARQRTRALPFYHGAWFAVYLLLPACIVLALWSLLDGVIIKSMIMQALPEPFAGQPEAQRELVYSEVRRLAESDFSSTNAEALVDTVASYTALNAASTKIKYALSALLVLFSGSWAWTRLAPDFNARIRFERIVLIVLMLSAS
;
A
#
# COMPACT_ATOMS: atom_id res chain seq x y z
N MET A 1 -4.02 -6.09 10.29
CA MET A 1 -5.29 -5.40 9.95
C MET A 1 -5.99 -6.24 8.89
N PRO A 2 -7.26 -6.60 9.05
CA PRO A 2 -7.98 -7.36 8.03
C PRO A 2 -8.08 -6.52 6.74
N ALA A 3 -7.97 -7.17 5.58
CA ALA A 3 -7.99 -6.50 4.28
C ALA A 3 -9.24 -5.63 4.08
N SER A 4 -10.37 -6.04 4.66
CA SER A 4 -11.61 -5.27 4.69
C SER A 4 -11.44 -3.88 5.31
N THR A 5 -10.75 -3.75 6.44
CA THR A 5 -10.54 -2.45 7.11
C THR A 5 -9.71 -1.48 6.26
N LEU A 6 -8.67 -1.97 5.58
CA LEU A 6 -7.85 -1.15 4.69
C LEU A 6 -8.68 -0.65 3.51
N LEU A 7 -9.48 -1.53 2.92
CA LEU A 7 -10.37 -1.18 1.82
C LEU A 7 -11.38 -0.11 2.25
N THR A 8 -11.98 -0.25 3.44
CA THR A 8 -12.89 0.76 3.98
C THR A 8 -12.21 2.11 4.18
N ILE A 9 -11.02 2.15 4.78
CA ILE A 9 -10.25 3.39 4.96
C ILE A 9 -9.91 4.02 3.61
N PHE A 10 -9.51 3.21 2.64
CA PHE A 10 -9.20 3.66 1.29
C PHE A 10 -10.40 4.32 0.62
N LEU A 11 -11.58 3.68 0.66
CA LEU A 11 -12.81 4.24 0.09
C LEU A 11 -13.22 5.53 0.79
N LEU A 12 -13.11 5.60 2.12
CA LEU A 12 -13.41 6.81 2.88
C LEU A 12 -12.47 7.96 2.50
N LEU A 13 -11.17 7.71 2.39
CA LEU A 13 -10.20 8.71 1.95
C LEU A 13 -10.47 9.17 0.52
N LEU A 14 -10.80 8.24 -0.38
CA LEU A 14 -11.11 8.55 -1.78
C LEU A 14 -12.34 9.46 -1.86
N ALA A 15 -13.41 9.12 -1.15
CA ALA A 15 -14.63 9.91 -1.10
C ALA A 15 -14.41 11.29 -0.46
N ALA A 16 -13.69 11.34 0.66
CA ALA A 16 -13.38 12.59 1.36
C ALA A 16 -12.53 13.52 0.49
N ALA A 17 -11.50 12.98 -0.17
CA ALA A 17 -10.64 13.74 -1.06
C ALA A 17 -11.44 14.28 -2.26
N PHE A 18 -12.20 13.41 -2.93
CA PHE A 18 -13.04 13.80 -4.05
C PHE A 18 -13.98 14.94 -3.67
N TYR A 19 -14.67 14.80 -2.53
CA TYR A 19 -15.61 15.78 -2.03
C TYR A 19 -14.95 17.12 -1.68
N ALA A 20 -13.79 17.09 -1.01
CA ALA A 20 -13.03 18.28 -0.65
C ALA A 20 -12.54 19.03 -1.90
N GLY A 21 -11.98 18.31 -2.88
CA GLY A 21 -11.52 18.90 -4.14
C GLY A 21 -12.67 19.48 -4.97
N GLN A 22 -13.81 18.79 -5.02
CA GLN A 22 -15.01 19.26 -5.71
C GLN A 22 -15.58 20.53 -5.04
N ARG A 23 -15.72 20.55 -3.70
CA ARG A 23 -16.19 21.73 -2.96
C ARG A 23 -15.30 22.94 -3.21
N ARG A 24 -13.99 22.75 -3.17
CA ARG A 24 -13.04 23.85 -3.44
C ARG A 24 -13.20 24.40 -4.86
N ALA A 25 -13.39 23.54 -5.86
CA ALA A 25 -13.62 23.98 -7.22
C ALA A 25 -14.98 24.67 -7.43
N MET A 26 -16.01 24.28 -6.67
CA MET A 26 -17.29 25.02 -6.66
C MET A 26 -17.10 26.45 -6.15
N HIS A 27 -16.28 26.67 -5.12
CA HIS A 27 -15.94 28.01 -4.64
C HIS A 27 -15.18 28.84 -5.69
N PHE A 28 -14.27 28.24 -6.46
CA PHE A 28 -13.60 28.93 -7.56
C PHE A 28 -14.59 29.39 -8.63
N ARG A 29 -15.51 28.49 -9.01
CA ARG A 29 -16.51 28.74 -10.05
C ARG A 29 -17.54 29.80 -9.66
N ALA A 30 -17.80 29.97 -8.36
CA ALA A 30 -18.66 31.05 -7.85
C ALA A 30 -18.01 32.44 -7.97
N ARG A 31 -16.67 32.52 -8.06
CA ARG A 31 -15.91 33.78 -8.09
C ARG A 31 -15.38 34.14 -9.47
N GLN A 32 -15.05 33.14 -10.29
CA GLN A 32 -14.46 33.33 -11.60
C GLN A 32 -14.73 32.14 -12.52
N ARG A 33 -14.51 32.32 -13.82
CA ARG A 33 -14.62 31.24 -14.80
C ARG A 33 -13.52 30.19 -14.54
N THR A 34 -13.90 28.92 -14.40
CA THR A 34 -12.95 27.81 -14.24
C THR A 34 -12.72 27.09 -15.56
N ARG A 35 -11.52 26.56 -15.75
CA ARG A 35 -11.14 25.85 -16.99
C ARG A 35 -11.64 24.40 -17.05
N ALA A 36 -11.98 23.83 -15.90
CA ALA A 36 -12.55 22.49 -15.79
C ALA A 36 -13.77 22.47 -14.87
N LEU A 37 -14.63 21.45 -15.03
CA LEU A 37 -15.76 21.23 -14.15
C LEU A 37 -15.28 20.81 -12.74
N PRO A 38 -16.00 21.18 -11.67
CA PRO A 38 -15.68 20.81 -10.30
C PRO A 38 -15.45 19.31 -10.08
N PHE A 39 -16.16 18.47 -10.84
CA PHE A 39 -15.97 17.02 -10.85
C PHE A 39 -14.51 16.62 -11.14
N TYR A 40 -13.87 17.20 -12.16
CA TYR A 40 -12.51 16.84 -12.55
C TYR A 40 -11.48 17.27 -11.51
N HIS A 41 -11.71 18.36 -10.78
CA HIS A 41 -10.83 18.78 -9.69
C HIS A 41 -10.88 17.80 -8.50
N GLY A 42 -12.08 17.34 -8.14
CA GLY A 42 -12.27 16.29 -7.13
C GLY A 42 -11.61 14.98 -7.55
N ALA A 43 -11.87 14.52 -8.78
CA ALA A 43 -11.31 13.28 -9.31
C ALA A 43 -9.77 13.33 -9.37
N TRP A 44 -9.21 14.41 -9.90
CA TRP A 44 -7.75 14.59 -9.96
C TRP A 44 -7.11 14.60 -8.58
N PHE A 45 -7.69 15.33 -7.62
CA PHE A 45 -7.16 15.41 -6.25
C PHE A 45 -7.22 14.05 -5.54
N ALA A 46 -8.34 13.33 -5.64
CA ALA A 46 -8.51 12.02 -5.02
C ALA A 46 -7.49 11.00 -5.57
N VAL A 47 -7.28 11.01 -6.89
CA VAL A 47 -6.27 10.14 -7.52
C VAL A 47 -4.87 10.53 -7.08
N TYR A 48 -4.48 11.80 -7.14
CA TYR A 48 -3.12 12.22 -6.75
C TYR A 48 -2.81 12.03 -5.27
N LEU A 49 -3.83 12.10 -4.40
CA LEU A 49 -3.69 11.81 -2.98
C LEU A 49 -3.30 10.33 -2.75
N LEU A 50 -4.06 9.43 -3.35
CA LEU A 50 -4.00 8.00 -3.02
C LEU A 50 -3.04 7.20 -3.90
N LEU A 51 -2.90 7.55 -5.18
CA LEU A 51 -2.07 6.84 -6.15
C LEU A 51 -0.61 6.64 -5.69
N PRO A 52 0.13 7.66 -5.20
CA PRO A 52 1.51 7.44 -4.74
C PRO A 52 1.59 6.52 -3.53
N ALA A 53 0.65 6.62 -2.59
CA ALA A 53 0.60 5.74 -1.42
C ALA A 53 0.28 4.29 -1.82
N CYS A 54 -0.63 4.08 -2.77
CA CYS A 54 -0.93 2.76 -3.33
C CYS A 54 0.26 2.10 -4.02
N ILE A 55 1.02 2.87 -4.80
CA ILE A 55 2.22 2.35 -5.48
C ILE A 55 3.23 1.85 -4.44
N VAL A 56 3.49 2.64 -3.41
CA VAL A 56 4.44 2.25 -2.35
C VAL A 56 3.91 1.07 -1.54
N LEU A 57 2.62 1.02 -1.19
CA LEU A 57 2.02 -0.13 -0.52
C LEU A 57 2.16 -1.43 -1.33
N ALA A 58 1.88 -1.36 -2.63
CA ALA A 58 1.97 -2.50 -3.53
C ALA A 58 3.43 -2.96 -3.68
N LEU A 59 4.34 -2.04 -4.00
CA LEU A 59 5.75 -2.35 -4.19
C LEU A 59 6.38 -2.88 -2.89
N TRP A 60 6.11 -2.24 -1.75
CA TRP A 60 6.60 -2.71 -0.46
C TRP A 60 6.08 -4.10 -0.15
N SER A 61 4.79 -4.38 -0.38
CA SER A 61 4.22 -5.70 -0.09
C SER A 61 4.83 -6.83 -0.94
N LEU A 62 5.26 -6.52 -2.17
CA LEU A 62 6.01 -7.47 -3.00
C LEU A 62 7.44 -7.72 -2.47
N LEU A 63 8.12 -6.65 -2.05
CA LEU A 63 9.49 -6.73 -1.54
C LEU A 63 9.57 -7.37 -0.14
N ASP A 64 8.61 -7.07 0.72
CA ASP A 64 8.54 -7.51 2.11
C ASP A 64 8.63 -9.03 2.24
N GLY A 65 7.84 -9.75 1.43
CA GLY A 65 7.83 -11.22 1.42
C GLY A 65 9.18 -11.81 1.00
N VAL A 66 9.88 -11.19 0.04
CA VAL A 66 11.19 -11.66 -0.44
C VAL A 66 12.27 -11.40 0.62
N ILE A 67 12.27 -10.21 1.21
CA ILE A 67 13.27 -9.81 2.21
C ILE A 67 13.11 -10.65 3.47
N ILE A 68 11.91 -10.72 4.05
CA ILE A 68 11.65 -11.51 5.27
C ILE A 68 11.98 -12.98 5.04
N LYS A 69 11.58 -13.56 3.90
CA LYS A 69 11.90 -14.95 3.56
C LYS A 69 13.40 -15.19 3.54
N SER A 70 14.16 -14.34 2.84
CA SER A 70 15.63 -14.50 2.76
C SER A 70 16.31 -14.38 4.13
N MET A 71 15.86 -13.48 4.99
CA MET A 71 16.37 -13.33 6.35
C MET A 71 16.08 -14.57 7.21
N ILE A 72 14.85 -15.08 7.17
CA ILE A 72 14.46 -16.27 7.93
C ILE A 72 15.18 -17.51 7.42
N MET A 73 15.31 -17.67 6.10
CA MET A 73 16.04 -18.80 5.54
C MET A 73 17.50 -18.82 6.00
N GLN A 74 18.14 -17.66 6.16
CA GLN A 74 19.51 -17.56 6.69
C GLN A 74 19.59 -17.78 8.20
N ALA A 75 18.51 -17.49 8.93
CA ALA A 75 18.42 -17.62 10.38
C ALA A 75 17.82 -18.96 10.86
N LEU A 76 17.68 -19.95 9.96
CA LEU A 76 17.20 -21.28 10.33
C LEU A 76 18.17 -21.96 11.31
N PRO A 77 17.69 -22.59 12.39
CA PRO A 77 18.54 -23.33 13.31
C PRO A 77 19.02 -24.65 12.68
N GLU A 78 20.16 -25.16 13.15
CA GLU A 78 20.54 -26.57 12.93
C GLU A 78 19.50 -27.45 13.63
N PRO A 79 18.94 -28.50 13.00
CA PRO A 79 19.43 -29.26 11.83
C PRO A 79 18.82 -28.86 10.47
N PHE A 80 18.09 -27.75 10.39
CA PHE A 80 17.37 -27.35 9.16
C PHE A 80 18.25 -26.54 8.19
N ALA A 81 19.26 -25.83 8.70
CA ALA A 81 20.16 -25.01 7.90
C ALA A 81 20.95 -25.81 6.85
N GLY A 82 21.41 -27.02 7.22
CA GLY A 82 22.18 -27.91 6.34
C GLY A 82 21.36 -28.73 5.33
N GLN A 83 20.03 -28.57 5.29
CA GLN A 83 19.16 -29.39 4.43
C GLN A 83 19.07 -28.88 2.98
N PRO A 84 18.67 -29.74 2.02
CA PRO A 84 18.39 -29.32 0.66
C PRO A 84 17.37 -28.18 0.59
N GLU A 85 17.49 -27.33 -0.42
CA GLU A 85 16.65 -26.12 -0.59
C GLU A 85 15.15 -26.42 -0.52
N ALA A 86 14.69 -27.51 -1.15
CA ALA A 86 13.31 -27.95 -1.11
C ALA A 86 12.79 -28.18 0.32
N GLN A 87 13.63 -28.68 1.22
CA GLN A 87 13.24 -28.97 2.60
C GLN A 87 13.26 -27.70 3.46
N ARG A 88 14.18 -26.77 3.18
CA ARG A 88 14.19 -25.43 3.80
C ARG A 88 12.96 -24.61 3.43
N GLU A 89 12.48 -24.73 2.18
CA GLU A 89 11.21 -24.13 1.74
C GLU A 89 10.00 -24.69 2.49
N LEU A 90 9.98 -26.00 2.74
CA LEU A 90 8.94 -26.63 3.55
C LEU A 90 8.96 -26.11 4.99
N VAL A 91 10.13 -26.03 5.61
CA VAL A 91 10.29 -25.49 6.97
C VAL A 91 9.88 -24.01 7.03
N TYR A 92 10.24 -23.20 6.03
CA TYR A 92 9.78 -21.82 5.94
C TYR A 92 8.25 -21.73 5.87
N SER A 93 7.61 -22.58 5.06
CA SER A 93 6.15 -22.64 4.98
C SER A 93 5.51 -23.04 6.32
N GLU A 94 6.17 -23.92 7.08
CA GLU A 94 5.76 -24.33 8.42
C GLU A 94 5.85 -23.17 9.42
N VAL A 95 7.00 -22.46 9.45
CA VAL A 95 7.19 -21.24 10.26
C VAL A 95 6.11 -20.20 9.97
N ARG A 96 5.82 -19.97 8.69
CA ARG A 96 4.77 -19.02 8.28
C ARG A 96 3.39 -19.44 8.79
N ARG A 97 3.04 -20.73 8.70
CA ARG A 97 1.76 -21.25 9.17
C ARG A 97 1.64 -21.20 10.70
N LEU A 98 2.71 -21.51 11.41
CA LEU A 98 2.82 -21.37 12.88
C LEU A 98 2.66 -19.90 13.31
N ALA A 99 3.13 -18.95 12.50
CA ALA A 99 2.99 -17.52 12.78
C ALA A 99 1.60 -16.95 12.47
N GLU A 100 0.89 -17.52 11.47
CA GLU A 100 -0.41 -17.01 10.99
C GLU A 100 -1.62 -17.71 11.65
N SER A 101 -1.44 -18.88 12.26
CA SER A 101 -2.53 -19.69 12.83
C SER A 101 -2.07 -20.51 14.04
N ASP A 102 -3.00 -20.96 14.90
CA ASP A 102 -2.79 -21.95 15.97
C ASP A 102 -2.49 -23.36 15.41
N PHE A 103 -1.60 -23.44 14.42
CA PHE A 103 -1.11 -24.69 13.89
C PHE A 103 -0.19 -25.33 14.94
N SER A 104 -0.39 -26.61 15.22
CA SER A 104 0.53 -27.39 16.04
C SER A 104 1.33 -28.29 15.12
N SER A 105 2.66 -28.19 15.20
CA SER A 105 3.58 -29.00 14.41
C SER A 105 4.53 -29.75 15.32
N THR A 106 5.01 -30.91 14.85
CA THR A 106 5.97 -31.72 15.60
C THR A 106 7.28 -30.96 15.85
N ASN A 107 7.63 -30.02 14.97
CA ASN A 107 8.82 -29.18 15.08
C ASN A 107 8.55 -27.83 15.77
N ALA A 108 7.34 -27.60 16.29
CA ALA A 108 6.93 -26.31 16.81
C ALA A 108 7.88 -25.80 17.91
N GLU A 109 8.32 -26.69 18.81
CA GLU A 109 9.25 -26.36 19.89
C GLU A 109 10.65 -25.97 19.36
N ALA A 110 11.12 -26.64 18.31
CA ALA A 110 12.41 -26.33 17.68
C ALA A 110 12.39 -25.02 16.85
N LEU A 111 11.19 -24.59 16.41
CA LEU A 111 11.02 -23.42 15.54
C LEU A 111 10.49 -22.19 16.28
N VAL A 112 10.24 -22.25 17.60
CA VAL A 112 9.68 -21.14 18.39
C VAL A 112 10.45 -19.84 18.18
N ASP A 113 11.78 -19.87 18.29
CA ASP A 113 12.61 -18.67 18.14
C ASP A 113 12.59 -18.11 16.71
N THR A 114 12.48 -18.99 15.72
CA THR A 114 12.38 -18.60 14.31
C THR A 114 11.03 -17.97 14.02
N VAL A 115 9.94 -18.52 14.58
CA VAL A 115 8.59 -17.97 14.50
C VAL A 115 8.52 -16.61 15.22
N ALA A 116 9.13 -16.47 16.39
CA ALA A 116 9.22 -15.20 17.11
C ALA A 116 9.97 -14.13 16.29
N SER A 117 11.07 -14.53 15.64
CA SER A 117 11.83 -13.64 14.74
C SER A 117 11.02 -13.24 13.50
N TYR A 118 10.33 -14.19 12.87
CA TYR A 118 9.46 -13.92 11.72
C TYR A 118 8.32 -12.97 12.09
N THR A 119 7.64 -13.20 13.21
CA THR A 119 6.54 -12.35 13.66
C THR A 119 7.02 -10.94 14.02
N ALA A 120 8.19 -10.80 14.66
CA ALA A 120 8.78 -9.50 14.95
C ALA A 120 9.15 -8.72 13.68
N LEU A 121 9.81 -9.38 12.71
CA LEU A 121 10.18 -8.78 11.42
C LEU A 121 8.93 -8.35 10.64
N ASN A 122 7.93 -9.23 10.54
CA ASN A 122 6.69 -8.95 9.84
C ASN A 122 5.90 -7.80 10.50
N ALA A 123 5.87 -7.75 11.85
CA ALA A 123 5.24 -6.67 12.58
C ALA A 123 5.95 -5.33 12.38
N ALA A 124 7.29 -5.32 12.40
CA ALA A 124 8.09 -4.13 12.14
C ALA A 124 7.88 -3.61 10.71
N SER A 125 7.97 -4.50 9.72
CA SER A 125 7.75 -4.14 8.32
C SER A 125 6.34 -3.62 8.07
N THR A 126 5.33 -4.25 8.66
CA THR A 126 3.94 -3.79 8.59
C THR A 126 3.77 -2.38 9.16
N LYS A 127 4.38 -2.08 10.31
CA LYS A 127 4.34 -0.73 10.92
C LYS A 127 5.02 0.30 10.02
N ILE A 128 6.22 0.00 9.51
CA ILE A 128 6.98 0.89 8.62
C ILE A 128 6.19 1.17 7.34
N LYS A 129 5.65 0.12 6.71
CA LYS A 129 4.82 0.20 5.51
C LYS A 129 3.66 1.18 5.71
N TYR A 130 2.85 0.99 6.76
CA TYR A 130 1.71 1.89 6.99
C TYR A 130 2.11 3.31 7.39
N ALA A 131 3.16 3.47 8.20
CA ALA A 131 3.66 4.79 8.57
C ALA A 131 4.14 5.58 7.34
N LEU A 132 4.92 4.93 6.47
CA LEU A 132 5.42 5.53 5.22
C LEU A 132 4.26 5.90 4.28
N SER A 133 3.28 5.00 4.13
CA SER A 133 2.10 5.28 3.31
C SER A 133 1.27 6.43 3.86
N ALA A 134 1.09 6.53 5.18
CA ALA A 134 0.38 7.64 5.81
C ALA A 134 1.10 8.98 5.56
N LEU A 135 2.43 9.01 5.71
CA LEU A 135 3.24 10.20 5.40
C LEU A 135 3.11 10.60 3.92
N LEU A 136 3.10 9.62 3.01
CA LEU A 136 2.91 9.88 1.58
C LEU A 136 1.54 10.46 1.26
N VAL A 137 0.46 9.94 1.87
CA VAL A 137 -0.89 10.51 1.73
C VAL A 137 -0.93 11.95 2.22
N LEU A 138 -0.32 12.24 3.37
CA LEU A 138 -0.27 13.62 3.90
C LEU A 138 0.53 14.55 3.00
N PHE A 139 1.67 14.10 2.50
CA PHE A 139 2.55 14.88 1.63
C PHE A 139 1.90 15.12 0.26
N SER A 140 1.46 14.05 -0.42
CA SER A 140 0.80 14.13 -1.72
C SER A 140 -0.49 14.93 -1.66
N GLY A 141 -1.25 14.79 -0.57
CA GLY A 141 -2.48 15.54 -0.32
C GLY A 141 -2.22 17.02 -0.11
N SER A 142 -1.28 17.37 0.75
CA SER A 142 -0.89 18.76 0.97
C SER A 142 -0.38 19.40 -0.32
N TRP A 143 0.44 18.69 -1.07
CA TRP A 143 0.96 19.16 -2.36
C TRP A 143 -0.15 19.29 -3.42
N ALA A 144 -1.02 18.29 -3.56
CA ALA A 144 -2.13 18.34 -4.52
C ALA A 144 -3.14 19.45 -4.14
N TRP A 145 -3.32 19.71 -2.85
CA TRP A 145 -4.19 20.76 -2.34
C TRP A 145 -3.68 22.16 -2.71
N THR A 146 -2.37 22.41 -2.64
CA THR A 146 -1.81 23.70 -3.06
C THR A 146 -1.86 23.91 -4.58
N ARG A 147 -1.93 22.83 -5.37
CA ARG A 147 -2.05 22.87 -6.84
C ARG A 147 -3.47 23.10 -7.35
N LEU A 148 -4.49 22.98 -6.51
CA LEU A 148 -5.89 23.28 -6.87
C LEU A 148 -6.05 24.79 -7.11
N ALA A 149 -6.10 25.19 -8.38
CA ALA A 149 -6.32 26.56 -8.82
C ALA A 149 -7.48 26.64 -9.84
N PRO A 150 -8.12 27.80 -10.01
CA PRO A 150 -9.23 27.97 -10.96
C PRO A 150 -8.84 27.69 -12.43
N ASP A 151 -7.62 28.04 -12.82
CA ASP A 151 -7.08 27.85 -14.18
C ASP A 151 -6.44 26.48 -14.40
N PHE A 152 -6.50 25.62 -13.39
CA PHE A 152 -5.89 24.29 -13.44
C PHE A 152 -6.64 23.38 -14.41
N ASN A 153 -5.92 22.84 -15.40
CA ASN A 153 -6.44 21.89 -16.38
C ASN A 153 -6.61 20.48 -15.79
N ALA A 154 -7.56 20.32 -14.87
CA ALA A 154 -7.83 19.02 -14.22
C ALA A 154 -8.24 17.93 -15.22
N ARG A 155 -8.99 18.30 -16.27
CA ARG A 155 -9.48 17.38 -17.30
C ARG A 155 -8.36 16.65 -18.02
N ILE A 156 -7.42 17.39 -18.64
CA ILE A 156 -6.31 16.79 -19.41
C ILE A 156 -5.44 15.88 -18.53
N ARG A 157 -5.19 16.29 -17.29
CA ARG A 157 -4.38 15.49 -16.36
C ARG A 157 -5.09 14.21 -15.95
N PHE A 158 -6.40 14.27 -15.70
CA PHE A 158 -7.19 13.10 -15.40
C PHE A 158 -7.25 12.14 -16.60
N GLU A 159 -7.52 12.65 -17.80
CA GLU A 159 -7.54 11.87 -19.05
C GLU A 159 -6.19 11.16 -19.28
N ARG A 160 -5.06 11.84 -19.02
CA ARG A 160 -3.74 11.21 -19.13
C ARG A 160 -3.56 10.04 -18.18
N ILE A 161 -4.07 10.11 -16.95
CA ILE A 161 -4.02 9.00 -16.01
C ILE A 161 -4.86 7.83 -16.52
N VAL A 162 -6.08 8.08 -16.99
CA VAL A 162 -6.95 7.06 -17.56
C VAL A 162 -6.28 6.37 -18.75
N LEU A 163 -5.65 7.14 -19.64
CA LEU A 163 -4.92 6.59 -20.79
C LEU A 163 -3.75 5.69 -20.37
N ILE A 164 -2.96 6.09 -19.38
CA ILE A 164 -1.86 5.28 -18.86
C ILE A 164 -2.39 3.96 -18.28
N VAL A 165 -3.48 4.01 -17.52
CA VAL A 165 -4.11 2.81 -16.94
C VAL A 165 -4.63 1.89 -18.04
N LEU A 166 -5.28 2.43 -19.08
CA LEU A 166 -5.77 1.64 -20.20
C LEU A 166 -4.63 0.99 -20.99
N MET A 167 -3.53 1.70 -21.21
CA MET A 167 -2.34 1.16 -21.88
C MET A 167 -1.72 0.01 -21.09
N LEU A 168 -1.56 0.17 -19.77
CA LEU A 168 -1.06 -0.88 -18.88
C LEU A 168 -1.98 -2.10 -18.80
N SER A 169 -3.28 -1.92 -19.00
CA SER A 169 -4.25 -3.03 -19.01
C SER A 169 -4.32 -3.75 -20.36
N ALA A 170 -3.88 -3.11 -21.44
CA ALA A 170 -3.91 -3.68 -22.79
C ALA A 170 -2.61 -4.43 -23.15
N SER A 171 -1.55 -4.24 -22.36
CA SER A 171 -0.29 -4.99 -22.43
C SER A 171 -0.34 -6.24 -21.56
#